data_AF-A0A2D6X943-F1
#
_entry.id   AF-A0A2D6X943-F1
#
_cell.length_a   1.000
_cell.length_b   1.000
_cell.length_c   1.000
_cell.angle_alpha   90.00
_cell.angle_beta   90.00
_cell.angle_gamma   90.00
#
_symmetry.space_group_name_H-M   'P 1'
#
loop_
_entity.id
_entity.type
_entity.pdbx_description
1 polymer ?
#
loop_
_entity_poly.entity_id
_entity_poly.type
_entity_poly.pdbx_seq_one_letter_code
_entity_poly.pdbx_strand_id
1 'polypeptide(L)'
;MSNAKRNRGRLTPSQIRKAKRAAADWKWFTPREFEQQLKMIEWDDPDYPDGVLIECGNLARIHFRAPAGESSRHPRRRRDTTITFSKPVARQSYLAFDPEHPDDRLYMLVKPSASAFLAERFWQDNPVEAKALSEWAMLAGGRHSRGGYPNVMAKPVGVMTAVVYFCHKKDDGPSFYVHKMGEMSCYYPILCCDSRGRLWVCGGNYRNPTPGITD
;
A
#
# COMPACT_ATOMS: atom_id res chain seq x y z
N MET A 1 -14.41 4.05 32.40
CA MET A 1 -13.81 3.68 31.11
C MET A 1 -14.87 2.99 30.26
N SER A 2 -15.46 3.71 29.30
CA SER A 2 -16.58 3.24 28.49
C SER A 2 -16.10 2.28 27.41
N ASN A 3 -16.50 1.01 27.53
CA ASN A 3 -16.22 -0.04 26.57
C ASN A 3 -17.27 0.01 25.46
N ALA A 4 -17.15 1.00 24.57
CA ALA A 4 -18.00 1.10 23.39
C ALA A 4 -17.64 -0.05 22.44
N LYS A 5 -18.36 -1.17 22.55
CA LYS A 5 -18.41 -2.19 21.50
C LYS A 5 -18.92 -1.50 20.23
N ARG A 6 -18.00 -1.07 19.37
CA ARG A 6 -18.33 -0.60 18.02
C ARG A 6 -19.13 -1.70 17.35
N ASN A 7 -20.38 -1.38 17.04
CA ASN A 7 -21.30 -2.27 16.36
C ASN A 7 -20.67 -2.57 14.99
N ARG A 8 -20.19 -3.81 14.84
CA ARG A 8 -19.47 -4.29 13.64
C ARG A 8 -20.47 -4.35 12.50
N GLY A 9 -20.59 -3.25 11.77
CA GLY A 9 -21.39 -3.20 10.58
C GLY A 9 -20.77 -4.14 9.56
N ARG A 10 -21.38 -5.33 9.37
CA ARG A 10 -21.34 -5.96 8.05
C ARG A 10 -21.60 -4.86 7.04
N LEU A 11 -20.81 -4.85 5.98
CA LEU A 11 -20.96 -3.85 4.93
C LEU A 11 -22.42 -3.68 4.56
N THR A 12 -22.83 -2.42 4.49
CA THR A 12 -24.16 -2.15 3.97
C THR A 12 -24.19 -2.63 2.51
N PRO A 13 -25.32 -3.15 2.03
CA PRO A 13 -25.49 -3.46 0.60
C PRO A 13 -25.13 -2.27 -0.31
N SER A 14 -25.27 -1.03 0.18
CA SER A 14 -24.85 0.19 -0.50
C SER A 14 -23.33 0.30 -0.67
N GLN A 15 -22.54 0.07 0.39
CA GLN A 15 -21.08 0.07 0.32
C GLN A 15 -20.56 -1.02 -0.61
N ILE A 16 -21.11 -2.24 -0.52
CA ILE A 16 -20.79 -3.33 -1.44
C ILE A 16 -21.12 -2.92 -2.88
N ARG A 17 -22.31 -2.35 -3.11
CA ARG A 17 -22.73 -1.92 -4.45
C ARG A 17 -21.87 -0.78 -4.99
N LYS A 18 -21.44 0.18 -4.15
CA LYS A 18 -20.54 1.28 -4.52
C LYS A 18 -19.16 0.75 -4.90
N ALA A 19 -18.58 -0.12 -4.08
CA ALA A 19 -17.31 -0.78 -4.38
C ALA A 19 -17.40 -1.63 -5.66
N LYS A 20 -18.47 -2.43 -5.80
CA LYS A 20 -18.75 -3.19 -7.03
C LYS A 20 -18.93 -2.30 -8.25
N ARG A 21 -19.60 -1.15 -8.13
CA ARG A 21 -19.81 -0.21 -9.24
C ARG A 21 -18.52 0.50 -9.65
N ALA A 22 -17.78 1.03 -8.68
CA ALA A 22 -16.48 1.68 -8.91
C ALA A 22 -15.51 0.77 -9.65
N ALA A 23 -15.63 -0.53 -9.43
CA ALA A 23 -14.76 -1.52 -10.00
C ALA A 23 -15.38 -2.29 -11.19
N ALA A 24 -16.71 -2.23 -11.41
CA ALA A 24 -17.37 -2.61 -12.66
C ALA A 24 -17.16 -1.59 -13.79
N ASP A 25 -16.88 -0.31 -13.45
CA ASP A 25 -16.43 0.70 -14.41
C ASP A 25 -15.01 0.41 -14.94
N TRP A 26 -14.33 -0.61 -14.40
CA TRP A 26 -13.08 -1.12 -14.95
C TRP A 26 -13.39 -2.03 -16.14
N LYS A 27 -13.05 -1.58 -17.35
CA LYS A 27 -13.31 -2.26 -18.64
C LYS A 27 -12.62 -3.62 -18.85
N TRP A 28 -12.14 -4.26 -17.78
CA TRP A 28 -11.17 -5.36 -17.85
C TRP A 28 -11.72 -6.70 -17.35
N PHE A 29 -12.84 -6.69 -16.63
CA PHE A 29 -13.53 -7.91 -16.20
C PHE A 29 -14.96 -7.91 -16.72
N THR A 30 -15.48 -9.07 -17.12
CA THR A 30 -16.94 -9.20 -17.17
C THR A 30 -17.50 -9.08 -15.74
N PRO A 31 -18.72 -8.55 -15.53
CA PRO A 31 -19.32 -8.45 -14.20
C PRO A 31 -19.32 -9.77 -13.40
N ARG A 32 -19.27 -10.91 -14.08
CA ARG A 32 -19.24 -12.26 -13.49
C ARG A 32 -17.83 -12.70 -13.05
N GLU A 33 -16.78 -12.38 -13.82
CA GLU A 33 -15.38 -12.61 -13.42
C GLU A 33 -14.97 -11.68 -12.29
N PHE A 34 -15.49 -10.45 -12.32
CA PHE A 34 -15.33 -9.43 -11.31
C PHE A 34 -15.81 -9.88 -9.92
N GLU A 35 -16.98 -10.52 -9.84
CA GLU A 35 -17.55 -11.03 -8.59
C GLU A 35 -16.83 -12.26 -8.02
N GLN A 36 -16.05 -12.98 -8.82
CA GLN A 36 -15.39 -14.22 -8.39
C GLN A 36 -13.92 -14.03 -7.96
N GLN A 37 -13.27 -12.93 -8.37
CA GLN A 37 -11.81 -12.78 -8.19
C GLN A 37 -11.39 -11.69 -7.22
N LEU A 38 -12.16 -10.61 -7.04
CA LEU A 38 -11.77 -9.54 -6.12
C LEU A 38 -12.12 -9.92 -4.69
N LYS A 39 -11.07 -10.14 -3.90
CA LYS A 39 -11.19 -10.32 -2.47
C LYS A 39 -11.26 -8.95 -1.82
N MET A 40 -12.34 -8.78 -1.08
CA MET A 40 -12.62 -7.62 -0.26
C MET A 40 -11.95 -7.83 1.10
N ILE A 41 -11.08 -6.91 1.51
CA ILE A 41 -10.42 -6.96 2.82
C ILE A 41 -11.10 -5.96 3.75
N GLU A 42 -11.61 -6.48 4.87
CA GLU A 42 -11.94 -5.65 6.03
C GLU A 42 -10.67 -5.46 6.86
N TRP A 43 -10.32 -4.21 7.15
CA TRP A 43 -9.16 -3.88 7.95
C TRP A 43 -9.54 -2.91 9.06
N ASP A 44 -9.40 -3.33 10.32
CA ASP A 44 -9.80 -2.55 11.49
C ASP A 44 -8.74 -1.50 11.85
N ASP A 45 -8.72 -0.41 11.09
CA ASP A 45 -7.90 0.76 11.36
C ASP A 45 -8.64 2.03 10.92
N PRO A 46 -8.85 3.02 11.83
CA PRO A 46 -9.60 4.23 11.54
C PRO A 46 -8.93 5.17 10.53
N ASP A 47 -7.64 4.96 10.22
CA ASP A 47 -6.92 5.77 9.25
C ASP A 47 -7.00 5.20 7.82
N TYR A 48 -7.64 4.06 7.61
CA TYR A 48 -8.01 3.59 6.27
C TYR A 48 -9.46 3.96 5.95
N PRO A 49 -9.83 4.04 4.65
CA PRO A 49 -11.20 4.31 4.24
C PRO A 49 -12.22 3.42 4.93
N ASP A 50 -13.33 4.02 5.37
CA ASP A 50 -14.41 3.32 6.06
C ASP A 50 -15.00 2.22 5.17
N GLY A 51 -14.67 0.97 5.50
CA GLY A 51 -15.23 -0.21 4.84
C GLY A 51 -14.15 -1.16 4.37
N VAL A 52 -14.14 -1.42 3.06
CA VAL A 52 -13.39 -2.53 2.47
C VAL A 52 -12.43 -2.04 1.42
N LEU A 53 -11.22 -2.56 1.49
CA LEU A 53 -10.19 -2.36 0.50
C LEU A 53 -10.18 -3.49 -0.51
N ILE A 54 -9.80 -3.16 -1.75
CA ILE A 54 -9.73 -4.13 -2.84
C ILE A 54 -8.37 -4.83 -2.79
N GLU A 55 -8.33 -6.13 -2.49
CA GLU A 55 -7.08 -6.90 -2.42
C GLU A 55 -6.36 -6.94 -3.76
N CYS A 56 -5.05 -6.64 -3.75
CA CYS A 56 -4.14 -6.97 -4.85
C CYS A 56 -3.49 -8.34 -4.63
N GLY A 57 -3.11 -8.61 -3.39
CA GLY A 57 -2.49 -9.85 -2.95
C GLY A 57 -1.75 -9.68 -1.64
N ASN A 58 -1.13 -10.77 -1.18
CA ASN A 58 -0.40 -10.80 0.08
C ASN A 58 0.96 -10.10 -0.04
N LEU A 59 1.17 -9.06 0.76
CA LEU A 59 2.40 -8.26 0.76
C LEU A 59 3.59 -9.09 1.25
N ALA A 60 4.61 -9.25 0.40
CA ALA A 60 5.75 -10.11 0.68
C ALA A 60 7.06 -9.33 0.87
N ARG A 61 7.34 -8.36 0.00
CA ARG A 61 8.56 -7.54 0.06
C ARG A 61 8.30 -6.11 -0.40
N ILE A 62 9.08 -5.17 0.13
CA ILE A 62 9.11 -3.78 -0.32
C ILE A 62 10.56 -3.43 -0.62
N HIS A 63 10.81 -2.88 -1.81
CA HIS A 63 12.10 -2.37 -2.25
C HIS A 63 12.09 -0.84 -2.22
N PHE A 64 13.11 -0.25 -1.63
CA PHE A 64 13.23 1.20 -1.53
C PHE A 64 14.70 1.64 -1.47
N ARG A 65 14.97 2.88 -1.87
CA ARG A 65 16.26 3.53 -1.71
C ARG A 65 16.20 4.41 -0.47
N ALA A 66 16.91 3.99 0.57
CA ALA A 66 17.08 4.82 1.75
C ALA A 66 17.78 6.14 1.41
N PRO A 67 17.50 7.23 2.14
CA PRO A 67 18.23 8.49 2.02
C PRO A 67 19.74 8.28 2.12
N ALA A 68 20.49 9.22 1.59
CA ALA A 68 21.93 9.17 1.73
C ALA A 68 22.37 9.41 3.15
N GLY A 69 22.71 8.34 3.88
CA GLY A 69 23.65 8.48 4.98
C GLY A 69 24.93 9.13 4.46
N GLU A 70 25.50 10.03 5.26
CA GLU A 70 26.73 10.80 4.96
C GLU A 70 27.92 9.92 4.52
N SER A 71 27.89 8.62 4.84
CA SER A 71 28.97 7.67 4.56
C SER A 71 28.98 7.08 3.14
N SER A 72 27.97 7.32 2.30
CA SER A 72 27.92 6.75 0.95
C SER A 72 28.72 7.59 -0.05
N ARG A 73 30.03 7.30 -0.18
CA ARG A 73 30.93 7.95 -1.16
C ARG A 73 30.67 7.56 -2.63
N HIS A 74 29.68 6.71 -2.93
CA HIS A 74 29.38 6.26 -4.30
C HIS A 74 27.88 6.32 -4.65
N PRO A 75 27.39 7.39 -5.29
CA PRO A 75 25.97 7.56 -5.64
C PRO A 75 25.46 6.56 -6.69
N ARG A 76 26.35 5.97 -7.51
CA ARG A 76 25.98 5.09 -8.64
C ARG A 76 25.74 3.61 -8.29
N ARG A 77 25.92 3.18 -7.03
CA ARG A 77 25.70 1.79 -6.58
C ARG A 77 24.88 1.70 -5.31
N ARG A 78 23.88 2.56 -5.14
CA ARG A 78 22.90 2.36 -4.07
C ARG A 78 22.06 1.14 -4.40
N ARG A 79 22.41 0.01 -3.80
CA ARG A 79 21.55 -1.18 -3.81
C ARG A 79 20.26 -0.80 -3.10
N ASP A 80 19.14 -1.22 -3.68
CA ASP A 80 17.85 -1.08 -3.03
C ASP A 80 17.89 -1.82 -1.68
N THR A 81 17.40 -1.15 -0.64
CA THR A 81 17.11 -1.77 0.65
C THR A 81 15.78 -2.49 0.54
N THR A 82 15.66 -3.62 1.24
CA THR A 82 14.44 -4.45 1.19
C THR A 82 13.87 -4.66 2.59
N ILE A 83 12.55 -4.50 2.73
CA ILE A 83 11.78 -5.07 3.84
C ILE A 83 11.22 -6.40 3.32
N THR A 84 11.56 -7.51 3.99
CA THR A 84 11.03 -8.84 3.66
C THR A 84 10.17 -9.33 4.81
N PHE A 85 8.91 -9.64 4.54
CA PHE A 85 8.00 -10.19 5.53
C PHE A 85 8.16 -11.72 5.60
N SER A 86 8.19 -12.27 6.82
CA SER A 86 8.16 -13.72 7.01
C SER A 86 6.84 -14.30 6.48
N LYS A 87 6.82 -15.58 6.09
CA LYS A 87 5.60 -16.22 5.54
C LYS A 87 4.35 -16.02 6.42
N PRO A 88 4.40 -16.17 7.76
CA PRO A 88 3.23 -15.94 8.61
C PRO A 88 2.74 -14.49 8.62
N VAL A 89 3.66 -13.53 8.52
CA VAL A 89 3.32 -12.09 8.44
C VAL A 89 2.76 -11.76 7.06
N ALA A 90 3.43 -12.20 6.00
CA ALA A 90 3.03 -11.95 4.62
C ALA A 90 1.62 -12.50 4.32
N ARG A 91 1.27 -13.70 4.82
CA ARG A 91 -0.07 -14.29 4.66
C ARG A 91 -1.22 -13.48 5.28
N GLN A 92 -0.89 -12.55 6.18
CA GLN A 92 -1.84 -11.69 6.87
C GLN A 92 -1.51 -10.21 6.68
N SER A 93 -0.68 -9.92 5.66
CA SER A 93 -0.37 -8.58 5.23
C SER A 93 -0.77 -8.47 3.76
N TYR A 94 -1.30 -7.33 3.37
CA TYR A 94 -1.91 -7.17 2.06
C TYR A 94 -1.43 -5.89 1.40
N LEU A 95 -1.38 -5.94 0.09
CA LEU A 95 -1.39 -4.76 -0.75
C LEU A 95 -2.83 -4.59 -1.22
N ALA A 96 -3.42 -3.40 -1.02
CA ALA A 96 -4.83 -3.18 -1.33
C ALA A 96 -5.10 -1.77 -1.85
N PHE A 97 -6.08 -1.64 -2.74
CA PHE A 97 -6.51 -0.36 -3.29
C PHE A 97 -7.65 0.25 -2.48
N ASP A 98 -7.66 1.57 -2.44
CA ASP A 98 -8.83 2.35 -2.05
C ASP A 98 -9.95 2.14 -3.09
N PRO A 99 -11.16 1.70 -2.69
CA PRO A 99 -12.27 1.52 -3.62
C PRO A 99 -12.75 2.84 -4.28
N GLU A 100 -12.51 4.00 -3.65
CA GLU A 100 -12.87 5.31 -4.20
C GLU A 100 -11.78 5.88 -5.13
N HIS A 101 -10.55 5.36 -5.01
CA HIS A 101 -9.40 5.80 -5.79
C HIS A 101 -8.57 4.62 -6.33
N PRO A 102 -9.20 3.68 -7.07
CA PRO A 102 -8.58 2.39 -7.33
C PRO A 102 -7.41 2.38 -8.30
N ASP A 103 -7.27 3.42 -9.12
CA ASP A 103 -6.12 3.58 -10.03
C ASP A 103 -4.97 4.36 -9.42
N ASP A 104 -5.20 4.97 -8.25
CA ASP A 104 -4.34 6.00 -7.70
C ASP A 104 -3.87 5.68 -6.27
N ARG A 105 -4.67 5.04 -5.42
CA ARG A 105 -4.38 4.90 -3.99
C ARG A 105 -4.21 3.47 -3.51
N LEU A 106 -3.01 3.18 -3.02
CA LEU A 106 -2.54 1.89 -2.59
C LEU A 106 -2.12 1.95 -1.13
N TYR A 107 -2.60 0.97 -0.38
CA TYR A 107 -2.31 0.79 1.03
C TYR A 107 -1.50 -0.48 1.26
N MET A 108 -0.60 -0.42 2.24
CA MET A 108 0.16 -1.56 2.74
C MET A 108 -0.38 -1.94 4.10
N LEU A 109 -1.25 -2.94 4.11
CA LEU A 109 -1.89 -3.45 5.31
C LEU A 109 -0.93 -4.45 5.96
N VAL A 110 -0.13 -4.00 6.92
CA VAL A 110 0.85 -4.86 7.59
C VAL A 110 0.23 -5.47 8.85
N LYS A 111 0.39 -6.79 9.04
CA LYS A 111 -0.05 -7.48 10.25
C LYS A 111 0.48 -6.76 11.51
N PRO A 112 -0.37 -6.47 12.51
CA PRO A 112 0.02 -5.73 13.72
C PRO A 112 1.26 -6.26 14.45
N SER A 113 1.50 -7.58 14.42
CA SER A 113 2.67 -8.19 15.06
C SER A 113 4.01 -7.78 14.43
N ALA A 114 4.01 -7.29 13.19
CA ALA A 114 5.20 -6.76 12.52
C ALA A 114 5.34 -5.24 12.69
N SER A 115 4.26 -4.53 13.04
CA SER A 115 4.27 -3.07 13.15
C SER A 115 5.20 -2.59 14.27
N ALA A 116 5.27 -3.26 15.42
CA ALA A 116 6.20 -2.88 16.49
C ALA A 116 7.67 -2.84 16.03
N PHE A 117 8.10 -3.88 15.29
CA PHE A 117 9.45 -3.94 14.72
C PHE A 117 9.68 -2.85 13.66
N LEU A 118 8.66 -2.53 12.85
CA LEU A 118 8.76 -1.46 11.87
C LEU A 118 8.85 -0.08 12.53
N ALA A 119 8.11 0.16 13.61
CA ALA A 119 8.19 1.39 14.39
C ALA A 119 9.59 1.57 15.01
N GLU A 120 10.10 0.54 15.66
CA GLU A 120 11.47 0.55 16.20
C GLU A 120 12.48 0.92 15.11
N ARG A 121 12.44 0.19 13.98
CA ARG A 121 13.42 0.35 12.90
C ARG A 121 13.33 1.67 12.13
N PHE A 122 12.12 2.17 11.88
CA PHE A 122 11.90 3.25 10.90
C PHE A 122 11.30 4.53 11.48
N TRP A 123 10.82 4.49 12.72
CA TRP A 123 10.27 5.65 13.42
C TRP A 123 11.18 6.15 14.54
N GLN A 124 11.62 5.28 15.44
CA GLN A 124 12.37 5.66 16.65
C GLN A 124 13.74 6.24 16.29
N ASP A 125 14.52 5.55 15.47
CA ASP A 125 15.88 5.95 15.09
C ASP A 125 15.94 6.90 13.88
N ASN A 126 14.78 7.37 13.41
CA ASN A 126 14.70 8.23 12.24
C ASN A 126 14.77 9.71 12.66
N PRO A 127 15.86 10.44 12.35
CA PRO A 127 16.05 11.83 12.80
C PRO A 127 15.19 12.82 12.02
N VAL A 128 14.54 12.39 10.93
CA VAL A 128 13.68 13.25 10.13
C VAL A 128 12.42 13.61 10.92
N GLU A 129 12.05 14.89 10.89
CA GLU A 129 10.81 15.37 11.49
C GLU A 129 9.60 14.67 10.88
N ALA A 130 8.64 14.29 11.73
CA ALA A 130 7.38 13.73 11.26
C ALA A 130 6.52 14.83 10.62
N LYS A 131 5.93 14.54 9.47
CA LYS A 131 4.99 15.44 8.78
C LYS A 131 3.70 14.69 8.45
N ALA A 132 2.65 15.43 8.12
CA ALA A 132 1.42 14.80 7.65
C ALA A 132 1.68 14.02 6.35
N LEU A 133 1.01 12.88 6.15
CA LEU A 133 1.14 12.09 4.92
C LEU A 133 0.87 12.91 3.66
N SER A 134 -0.09 13.84 3.73
CA SER A 134 -0.42 14.74 2.62
C SER A 134 0.76 15.63 2.21
N GLU A 135 1.58 16.08 3.16
CA GLU A 135 2.79 16.86 2.88
C GLU A 135 3.84 16.01 2.17
N TRP A 136 4.10 14.79 2.68
CA TRP A 136 5.02 13.86 2.01
C TRP A 136 4.56 13.50 0.61
N ALA A 137 3.25 13.28 0.44
CA ALA A 137 2.68 12.97 -0.86
C ALA A 137 2.82 14.15 -1.82
N MET A 138 2.60 15.38 -1.37
CA MET A 138 2.80 16.59 -2.17
C MET A 138 4.25 16.75 -2.63
N LEU A 139 5.22 16.47 -1.74
CA LEU A 139 6.65 16.49 -2.07
C LEU A 139 7.02 15.42 -3.11
N ALA A 140 6.46 14.22 -3.01
CA ALA A 140 6.67 13.15 -3.99
C ALA A 140 5.98 13.43 -5.33
N GLY A 141 4.85 14.15 -5.31
CA GLY A 141 4.02 14.44 -6.47
C GLY A 141 3.28 13.20 -7.01
N GLY A 142 2.85 13.28 -8.26
CA GLY A 142 2.11 12.20 -8.93
C GLY A 142 0.59 12.22 -8.69
N ARG A 143 -0.11 11.20 -9.18
CA ARG A 143 -1.56 11.03 -9.06
C ARG A 143 -1.93 10.63 -7.64
N HIS A 144 -1.09 9.83 -7.01
CA HIS A 144 -1.35 9.39 -5.65
C HIS A 144 -1.30 10.55 -4.65
N SER A 145 -0.63 11.67 -4.97
CA SER A 145 -0.60 12.86 -4.12
C SER A 145 -1.89 13.70 -4.10
N ARG A 146 -2.89 13.31 -4.89
CA ARG A 146 -4.20 13.98 -4.90
C ARG A 146 -4.93 13.70 -3.57
N GLY A 147 -5.72 14.67 -3.10
CA GLY A 147 -6.27 14.74 -1.73
C GLY A 147 -7.03 13.49 -1.25
N GLY A 148 -7.32 13.44 0.05
CA GLY A 148 -7.98 12.29 0.70
C GLY A 148 -7.02 11.34 1.43
N TYR A 149 -5.77 11.75 1.68
CA TYR A 149 -4.92 11.03 2.63
C TYR A 149 -5.49 11.12 4.04
N PRO A 150 -5.32 10.06 4.85
CA PRO A 150 -5.67 10.13 6.25
C PRO A 150 -4.75 11.11 6.98
N ASN A 151 -5.27 11.69 8.06
CA ASN A 151 -4.54 12.65 8.87
C ASN A 151 -3.57 11.93 9.82
N VAL A 152 -2.51 11.35 9.24
CA VAL A 152 -1.49 10.58 9.95
C VAL A 152 -0.15 11.29 9.84
N MET A 153 0.56 11.37 10.96
CA MET A 153 1.94 11.84 11.00
C MET A 153 2.88 10.68 10.70
N ALA A 154 3.77 10.86 9.73
CA ALA A 154 4.70 9.83 9.32
C ALA A 154 6.10 10.42 9.09
N LYS A 155 7.12 9.56 9.19
CA LYS A 155 8.50 9.87 8.82
C LYS A 155 8.86 9.12 7.52
N PRO A 156 9.66 9.72 6.63
CA PRO A 156 10.06 9.07 5.39
C PRO A 156 11.11 7.99 5.67
N VAL A 157 10.92 6.83 5.07
CA VAL A 157 11.84 5.68 5.11
C VAL A 157 12.77 5.69 3.90
N GLY A 158 12.25 6.06 2.73
CA GLY A 158 13.01 6.16 1.49
C GLY A 158 12.12 6.14 0.26
N VAL A 159 12.74 6.21 -0.92
CA VAL A 159 12.01 6.22 -2.20
C VAL A 159 11.69 4.78 -2.61
N MET A 160 10.41 4.44 -2.76
CA MET A 160 9.99 3.09 -3.18
C MET A 160 10.37 2.84 -4.62
N THR A 161 10.99 1.69 -4.89
CA THR A 161 11.36 1.26 -6.24
C THR A 161 10.53 0.08 -6.73
N ALA A 162 10.08 -0.79 -5.82
CA ALA A 162 9.15 -1.86 -6.14
C ALA A 162 8.41 -2.38 -4.90
N VAL A 163 7.29 -3.05 -5.11
CA VAL A 163 6.61 -3.89 -4.12
C VAL A 163 6.41 -5.28 -4.70
N VAL A 164 6.57 -6.31 -3.86
CA VAL A 164 6.36 -7.71 -4.23
C VAL A 164 5.21 -8.26 -3.41
N TYR A 165 4.23 -8.84 -4.07
CA TYR A 165 3.09 -9.48 -3.44
C TYR A 165 2.76 -10.81 -4.10
N PHE A 166 2.14 -11.69 -3.34
CA PHE A 166 1.69 -12.99 -3.80
C PHE A 166 0.21 -12.89 -4.19
N CYS A 167 -0.11 -13.29 -5.41
CA CYS A 167 -1.47 -13.33 -5.93
C CYS A 167 -1.69 -14.58 -6.77
N HIS A 168 -2.94 -14.87 -7.10
CA HIS A 168 -3.26 -15.92 -8.05
C HIS A 168 -3.41 -15.29 -9.43
N LYS A 169 -2.45 -15.56 -10.32
CA LYS A 169 -2.54 -15.12 -11.71
C LYS A 169 -3.60 -15.96 -12.43
N LYS A 170 -4.29 -15.36 -13.40
CA LYS A 170 -5.12 -16.10 -14.35
C LYS A 170 -4.18 -17.04 -15.12
N ASP A 171 -4.58 -18.30 -15.25
CA ASP A 171 -3.87 -19.36 -15.99
C ASP A 171 -2.52 -19.86 -15.40
N ASP A 172 -1.73 -19.03 -14.73
CA ASP A 172 -0.42 -19.41 -14.14
C ASP A 172 -0.49 -19.94 -12.69
N GLY A 173 -1.63 -19.78 -12.02
CA GLY A 173 -1.77 -20.19 -10.64
C GLY A 173 -1.12 -19.22 -9.63
N PRO A 174 -0.79 -19.70 -8.41
CA PRO A 174 -0.24 -18.86 -7.35
C PRO A 174 1.20 -18.42 -7.65
N SER A 175 1.43 -17.11 -7.72
CA SER A 175 2.70 -16.52 -8.15
C SER A 175 3.06 -15.26 -7.36
N PHE A 176 4.35 -14.91 -7.34
CA PHE A 176 4.80 -13.60 -6.87
C PHE A 176 4.80 -12.61 -8.04
N TYR A 177 4.21 -11.44 -7.81
CA TYR A 177 4.26 -10.31 -8.72
C TYR A 177 5.19 -9.23 -8.18
N VAL A 178 5.97 -8.61 -9.06
CA VAL A 178 6.82 -7.46 -8.75
C VAL A 178 6.25 -6.24 -9.45
N HIS A 179 5.69 -5.33 -8.67
CA HIS A 179 5.19 -4.06 -9.17
C HIS A 179 6.28 -3.00 -8.98
N LYS A 180 6.89 -2.56 -10.07
CA LYS A 180 7.90 -1.50 -10.05
C LYS A 180 7.24 -0.12 -10.00
N MET A 181 7.84 0.79 -9.25
CA MET A 181 7.31 2.14 -9.04
C MET A 181 7.97 3.14 -9.98
N GLY A 182 7.24 4.19 -10.39
CA GLY A 182 7.78 5.36 -11.08
C GLY A 182 8.18 5.20 -12.55
N GLU A 183 8.11 4.00 -13.14
CA GLU A 183 8.69 3.71 -14.47
C GLU A 183 8.08 4.55 -15.62
N MET A 184 6.78 4.88 -15.58
CA MET A 184 6.15 5.59 -16.73
C MET A 184 6.24 7.11 -16.66
N SER A 185 6.50 7.70 -15.50
CA SER A 185 6.35 9.15 -15.34
C SER A 185 7.40 9.78 -14.43
N CYS A 186 8.40 9.02 -13.98
CA CYS A 186 9.47 9.47 -13.09
C CYS A 186 9.03 9.98 -11.70
N TYR A 187 7.75 9.81 -11.32
CA TYR A 187 7.24 10.16 -10.00
C TYR A 187 7.27 8.91 -9.11
N TYR A 188 8.30 8.78 -8.29
CA TYR A 188 8.44 7.67 -7.35
C TYR A 188 7.74 7.97 -6.03
N PRO A 189 7.02 7.01 -5.43
CA PRO A 189 6.45 7.19 -4.10
C PRO A 189 7.54 7.27 -3.04
N ILE A 190 7.27 8.01 -1.97
CA ILE A 190 8.02 7.93 -0.73
C ILE A 190 7.36 6.87 0.17
N LEU A 191 8.13 5.89 0.61
CA LEU A 191 7.74 4.99 1.69
C LEU A 191 7.83 5.78 2.98
N CYS A 192 6.74 5.84 3.74
CA CYS A 192 6.71 6.44 5.06
C CYS A 192 6.34 5.40 6.13
N CYS A 193 6.74 5.66 7.36
CA CYS A 193 6.36 4.89 8.54
C CYS A 193 5.80 5.83 9.60
N ASP A 194 4.70 5.47 10.25
CA ASP A 194 4.18 6.23 11.39
C ASP A 194 4.67 5.67 12.74
N SER A 195 4.25 6.32 13.83
CA SER A 195 4.62 5.95 15.20
C SER A 195 4.12 4.56 15.63
N ARG A 196 3.11 4.01 14.94
CA ARG A 196 2.56 2.67 15.20
C ARG A 196 3.25 1.61 14.34
N GLY A 197 4.13 2.01 13.42
CA GLY A 197 4.83 1.11 12.52
C GLY A 197 4.01 0.71 11.29
N ARG A 198 2.95 1.44 10.97
CA ARG A 198 2.23 1.26 9.71
C ARG A 198 3.04 1.90 8.59
N LEU A 199 3.06 1.23 7.44
CA LEU A 199 3.78 1.70 6.26
C LEU A 199 2.80 2.37 5.30
N TRP A 200 3.21 3.51 4.77
CA TRP A 200 2.38 4.35 3.91
C TRP A 200 3.09 4.63 2.59
N VAL A 201 2.34 4.57 1.49
CA VAL A 201 2.81 4.99 0.17
C VAL A 201 2.43 6.46 0.01
N CYS A 202 3.39 7.36 -0.12
CA CYS A 202 3.15 8.80 -0.26
C CYS A 202 3.49 9.27 -1.67
N GLY A 203 2.48 9.73 -2.40
CA GLY A 203 2.60 10.19 -3.78
C GLY A 203 3.08 9.09 -4.73
N GLY A 204 3.72 9.52 -5.81
CA GLY A 204 4.13 8.68 -6.93
C GLY A 204 3.04 8.48 -7.97
N ASN A 205 3.48 7.96 -9.11
CA ASN A 205 2.63 7.45 -10.17
C ASN A 205 2.89 5.97 -10.30
N TYR A 206 1.96 5.19 -9.79
CA TYR A 206 1.76 3.84 -10.27
C TYR A 206 0.36 3.79 -10.87
N ARG A 207 0.23 3.02 -11.93
CA ARG A 207 -1.06 2.53 -12.39
C ARG A 207 -0.94 1.05 -12.18
N ASN A 208 -1.91 0.38 -11.56
CA ASN A 208 -1.93 -1.07 -11.70
C ASN A 208 -2.27 -1.36 -13.17
N PRO A 209 -1.31 -1.81 -14.00
CA PRO A 209 -1.63 -2.14 -15.36
C PRO A 209 -2.23 -3.55 -15.30
N THR A 210 -3.49 -3.64 -14.89
CA THR A 210 -4.28 -4.87 -14.87
C THR A 210 -3.77 -5.92 -13.87
N PRO A 211 -4.65 -6.64 -13.14
CA PRO A 211 -4.29 -7.94 -12.58
C PRO A 211 -4.01 -8.89 -13.74
N GLY A 212 -2.76 -8.93 -14.22
CA GLY A 212 -2.32 -9.88 -15.24
C GLY A 212 -1.87 -9.30 -16.58
N ILE A 213 -1.09 -8.21 -16.62
CA ILE A 213 -0.21 -8.03 -17.78
C ILE A 213 1.06 -8.82 -17.55
N THR A 214 1.06 -9.97 -18.21
CA THR A 214 2.17 -10.85 -18.56
C THR A 214 3.27 -10.09 -19.28
N ASP A 215 4.49 -10.61 -19.18
CA ASP A 215 5.55 -10.48 -20.17
C ASP A 215 4.99 -10.49 -21.61
#